data_AF-A0A7Y2FGC7-F1
#
_entry.id   AF-A0A7Y2FGC7-F1
#
_cell.length_a   1.000
_cell.length_b   1.000
_cell.length_c   1.000
_cell.angle_alpha   90.00
_cell.angle_beta   90.00
_cell.angle_gamma   90.00
#
_symmetry.space_group_name_H-M   'P 1'
#
loop_
_entity.id
_entity.type
_entity.pdbx_description
1 polymer ?
#
loop_
_entity_poly.entity_id
_entity_poly.type
_entity_poly.pdbx_seq_one_letter_code
_entity_poly.pdbx_strand_id
1 'polypeptide(L)'
;YDDECPNSAEDFDGFMDDDGCPDLDNDGDGIVDELDSCPDEAEDFDGIDDSDGCPELDDRDGDGLMDADDQCPDEPEDFDGFEDGDGCPDEDNDQDGILDAQDRCMNNAETYNGYMDDDGCPDIAPRENLNGVHFEFNSAKLKLGSQQILDELVRALKANPDVNVQIEGHTDDVGSASYNKDLSGKRAKAVVDYLISKGINGSRLSPQGYGEERPIASNKTPEGRLENRRVEVIRMN
;
A
#
# COMPACT_ATOMS: atom_id res chain seq x y z
N TYR A 1 -12.57 35.57 -63.38
CA TYR A 1 -11.82 34.32 -63.50
C TYR A 1 -10.56 34.72 -64.23
N ASP A 2 -9.62 35.22 -63.42
CA ASP A 2 -8.23 35.32 -63.81
C ASP A 2 -7.74 33.88 -63.62
N ASP A 3 -7.39 33.23 -64.72
CA ASP A 3 -6.93 31.84 -64.74
C ASP A 3 -5.41 31.89 -64.60
N GLU A 4 -4.93 31.56 -63.40
CA GLU A 4 -3.50 31.63 -63.05
C GLU A 4 -2.71 30.46 -63.67
N CYS A 5 -3.38 29.37 -64.04
CA CYS A 5 -2.80 28.18 -64.66
C CYS A 5 -3.45 27.77 -65.99
N PRO A 6 -3.36 28.59 -67.05
CA PRO A 6 -4.14 28.43 -68.29
C PRO A 6 -3.80 27.21 -69.17
N ASN A 7 -2.83 26.39 -68.75
CA ASN A 7 -2.46 25.15 -69.43
C ASN A 7 -2.79 23.89 -68.61
N SER A 8 -3.33 24.07 -67.42
CA SER A 8 -3.81 23.01 -66.53
C SER A 8 -5.31 23.20 -66.34
N ALA A 9 -6.00 22.14 -65.94
CA ALA A 9 -7.42 22.22 -65.61
C ALA A 9 -7.55 22.01 -64.11
N GLU A 10 -8.46 22.75 -63.49
CA GLU A 10 -8.89 22.51 -62.12
C GLU A 10 -9.38 21.08 -61.89
N ASP A 11 -9.06 20.57 -60.72
CA ASP A 11 -9.57 19.34 -60.10
C ASP A 11 -10.92 19.54 -59.39
N PHE A 12 -11.27 20.77 -58.97
CA PHE A 12 -12.55 21.11 -58.32
C PHE A 12 -12.86 20.23 -57.10
N ASP A 13 -11.97 20.21 -56.13
CA ASP A 13 -12.10 19.44 -54.89
C ASP A 13 -12.63 20.27 -53.70
N GLY A 14 -12.77 21.58 -53.88
CA GLY A 14 -13.25 22.52 -52.86
C GLY A 14 -12.15 23.30 -52.15
N PHE A 15 -10.89 23.05 -52.50
CA PHE A 15 -9.74 23.86 -52.13
C PHE A 15 -9.37 24.78 -53.32
N MET A 16 -9.18 26.07 -53.02
CA MET A 16 -8.77 27.14 -53.97
C MET A 16 -9.35 27.20 -55.42
N ASP A 17 -10.47 26.53 -55.72
CA ASP A 17 -11.22 26.46 -57.02
C ASP A 17 -11.44 27.76 -57.86
N ASP A 18 -11.16 28.95 -57.32
CA ASP A 18 -11.45 30.25 -57.94
C ASP A 18 -10.28 30.80 -58.80
N ASP A 19 -9.07 30.24 -58.68
CA ASP A 19 -7.86 30.72 -59.38
C ASP A 19 -7.54 29.96 -60.70
N GLY A 20 -8.18 28.81 -60.92
CA GLY A 20 -8.02 28.02 -62.14
C GLY A 20 -6.70 27.24 -62.19
N CYS A 21 -6.05 27.03 -61.04
CA CYS A 21 -4.94 26.11 -60.84
C CYS A 21 -5.35 24.82 -60.12
N PRO A 22 -4.97 23.63 -60.64
CA PRO A 22 -5.16 22.41 -59.88
C PRO A 22 -4.28 22.42 -58.64
N ASP A 23 -4.90 22.13 -57.50
CA ASP A 23 -4.26 21.95 -56.21
C ASP A 23 -4.19 20.44 -55.97
N LEU A 24 -2.98 19.89 -56.09
CA LEU A 24 -2.76 18.43 -56.04
C LEU A 24 -2.26 17.94 -54.67
N ASP A 25 -2.10 18.86 -53.73
CA ASP A 25 -1.49 18.76 -52.41
C ASP A 25 -1.94 20.01 -51.63
N ASN A 26 -3.16 19.92 -51.09
CA ASN A 26 -3.91 21.06 -50.56
C ASN A 26 -3.29 21.63 -49.28
N ASP A 27 -2.71 20.81 -48.41
CA ASP A 27 -2.06 21.25 -47.17
C ASP A 27 -0.54 21.50 -47.33
N GLY A 28 0.06 21.04 -48.43
CA GLY A 28 1.42 21.35 -48.83
C GLY A 28 2.48 20.53 -48.10
N ASP A 29 2.13 19.36 -47.58
CA ASP A 29 3.03 18.48 -46.85
C ASP A 29 3.94 17.63 -47.80
N GLY A 30 3.58 17.54 -49.08
CA GLY A 30 4.31 16.80 -50.11
C GLY A 30 3.75 15.42 -50.46
N ILE A 31 2.63 15.02 -49.86
CA ILE A 31 1.76 13.92 -50.24
C ILE A 31 0.63 14.51 -51.09
N VAL A 32 0.24 13.80 -52.14
CA VAL A 32 -0.81 14.31 -53.05
C VAL A 32 -2.18 13.89 -52.53
N ASP A 33 -3.22 14.70 -52.72
CA ASP A 33 -4.55 14.47 -52.13
C ASP A 33 -5.15 13.08 -52.44
N GLU A 34 -4.79 12.48 -53.59
CA GLU A 34 -5.23 11.12 -53.96
C GLU A 34 -4.60 10.00 -53.10
N LEU A 35 -3.45 10.29 -52.49
CA LEU A 35 -2.68 9.40 -51.61
C LEU A 35 -2.75 9.82 -50.15
N ASP A 36 -3.30 11.01 -49.89
CA ASP A 36 -3.45 11.61 -48.57
C ASP A 36 -4.77 11.20 -47.90
N SER A 37 -4.69 10.71 -46.67
CA SER A 37 -5.85 10.34 -45.86
C SER A 37 -6.47 11.55 -45.15
N CYS A 38 -5.71 12.63 -45.00
CA CYS A 38 -6.09 13.91 -44.43
C CYS A 38 -5.70 15.09 -45.35
N PRO A 39 -6.27 15.22 -46.57
CA PRO A 39 -5.82 16.18 -47.58
C PRO A 39 -5.80 17.67 -47.19
N ASP A 40 -6.43 18.03 -46.06
CA ASP A 40 -6.53 19.42 -45.58
C ASP A 40 -5.71 19.65 -44.29
N GLU A 41 -4.99 18.65 -43.79
CA GLU A 41 -4.24 18.66 -42.52
C GLU A 41 -2.83 18.10 -42.71
N ALA A 42 -1.87 19.01 -42.90
CA ALA A 42 -0.48 18.64 -43.19
C ALA A 42 0.13 17.67 -42.18
N GLU A 43 0.74 16.62 -42.71
CA GLU A 43 1.63 15.69 -42.02
C GLU A 43 2.78 16.42 -41.29
N ASP A 44 3.15 15.93 -40.11
CA ASP A 44 4.20 16.55 -39.30
C ASP A 44 5.59 15.88 -39.44
N PHE A 45 5.63 14.71 -40.10
CA PHE A 45 6.84 13.97 -40.46
C PHE A 45 7.75 13.65 -39.27
N ASP A 46 7.16 13.22 -38.16
CA ASP A 46 7.87 12.93 -36.93
C ASP A 46 8.54 11.53 -36.93
N GLY A 47 8.21 10.67 -37.91
CA GLY A 47 8.72 9.31 -38.09
C GLY A 47 7.78 8.20 -37.64
N ILE A 48 6.58 8.53 -37.16
CA ILE A 48 5.42 7.65 -36.98
C ILE A 48 4.56 7.80 -38.24
N ASP A 49 3.97 6.69 -38.72
CA ASP A 49 3.11 6.53 -39.92
C ASP A 49 3.08 7.63 -41.03
N ASP A 50 4.22 8.29 -41.35
CA ASP A 50 4.39 9.46 -42.25
C ASP A 50 3.90 9.22 -43.71
N SER A 51 3.40 8.03 -44.00
CA SER A 51 3.03 7.56 -45.32
C SER A 51 1.56 7.74 -45.66
N ASP A 52 0.70 8.03 -44.68
CA ASP A 52 -0.74 8.20 -44.91
C ASP A 52 -1.21 9.66 -45.04
N GLY A 53 -0.34 10.63 -44.73
CA GLY A 53 -0.59 12.08 -44.85
C GLY A 53 -1.44 12.66 -43.72
N CYS A 54 -1.60 11.94 -42.62
CA CYS A 54 -2.35 12.41 -41.46
C CYS A 54 -1.42 12.57 -40.24
N PRO A 55 -1.29 13.78 -39.66
CA PRO A 55 -0.50 13.95 -38.44
C PRO A 55 -1.08 13.08 -37.32
N GLU A 56 -0.25 12.25 -36.70
CA GLU A 56 -0.70 11.37 -35.64
C GLU A 56 -0.88 12.11 -34.31
N LEU A 57 -1.60 11.44 -33.40
CA LEU A 57 -1.52 11.76 -31.99
C LEU A 57 -0.37 10.94 -31.40
N ASP A 58 0.68 11.63 -30.94
CA ASP A 58 1.80 11.07 -30.19
C ASP A 58 1.34 10.53 -28.82
N ASP A 59 0.59 9.44 -28.79
CA ASP A 59 0.05 8.76 -27.61
C ASP A 59 0.23 7.24 -27.80
N ARG A 60 1.44 6.75 -27.47
CA ARG A 60 1.89 5.40 -27.83
C ARG A 60 1.15 4.28 -27.11
N ASP A 61 0.70 4.49 -25.88
CA ASP A 61 -0.04 3.50 -25.10
C ASP A 61 -1.56 3.74 -25.06
N GLY A 62 -2.02 4.89 -25.56
CA GLY A 62 -3.42 5.20 -25.80
C GLY A 62 -4.17 5.56 -24.52
N ASP A 63 -3.49 6.09 -23.52
CA ASP A 63 -4.08 6.51 -22.25
C ASP A 63 -4.70 7.93 -22.31
N GLY A 64 -4.43 8.69 -23.39
CA GLY A 64 -4.95 10.02 -23.63
C GLY A 64 -4.03 11.16 -23.17
N LEU A 65 -2.83 10.86 -22.70
CA LEU A 65 -1.72 11.79 -22.55
C LEU A 65 -0.81 11.70 -23.78
N MET A 66 -0.24 12.85 -24.17
CA MET A 66 0.74 12.84 -25.24
C MET A 66 2.08 12.37 -24.67
N ASP A 67 2.84 11.58 -25.42
CA ASP A 67 4.18 11.06 -25.13
C ASP A 67 5.15 12.11 -24.54
N ALA A 68 4.99 13.38 -24.92
CA ALA A 68 5.82 14.49 -24.46
C ALA A 68 5.47 14.98 -23.04
N ASP A 69 4.23 14.76 -22.63
CA ASP A 69 3.66 15.10 -21.31
C ASP A 69 3.51 13.88 -20.39
N ASP A 70 3.71 12.67 -20.93
CA ASP A 70 3.63 11.38 -20.25
C ASP A 70 5.02 10.92 -19.71
N GLN A 71 5.07 10.54 -18.42
CA GLN A 71 6.28 10.01 -17.78
C GLN A 71 6.54 8.54 -18.11
N CYS A 72 5.52 7.79 -18.52
CA CYS A 72 5.56 6.39 -18.91
C CYS A 72 4.94 6.14 -20.31
N PRO A 73 5.51 6.68 -21.41
CA PRO A 73 4.91 6.65 -22.77
C PRO A 73 4.71 5.28 -23.46
N ASP A 74 4.93 4.18 -22.74
CA ASP A 74 4.73 2.82 -23.25
C ASP A 74 3.86 1.98 -22.27
N GLU A 75 3.39 2.57 -21.17
CA GLU A 75 2.60 1.91 -20.12
C GLU A 75 1.39 2.78 -19.75
N PRO A 76 0.17 2.35 -20.11
CA PRO A 76 -0.99 3.21 -19.99
C PRO A 76 -1.37 3.45 -18.53
N GLU A 77 -1.74 4.69 -18.22
CA GLU A 77 -2.37 5.10 -16.97
C GLU A 77 -3.62 4.25 -16.63
N ASP A 78 -3.83 3.94 -15.35
CA ASP A 78 -4.95 3.11 -14.88
C ASP A 78 -6.17 3.92 -14.36
N PHE A 79 -6.03 5.24 -14.27
CA PHE A 79 -7.07 6.24 -13.99
C PHE A 79 -7.93 5.89 -12.77
N ASP A 80 -7.30 5.60 -11.65
CA ASP A 80 -7.97 5.20 -10.42
C ASP A 80 -8.27 6.36 -9.45
N GLY A 81 -7.80 7.58 -9.78
CA GLY A 81 -7.97 8.79 -8.98
C GLY A 81 -6.76 9.13 -8.11
N PHE A 82 -5.67 8.38 -8.21
CA PHE A 82 -4.37 8.65 -7.63
C PHE A 82 -3.38 8.95 -8.76
N GLU A 83 -2.59 10.01 -8.59
CA GLU A 83 -1.54 10.48 -9.50
C GLU A 83 -1.80 10.46 -11.04
N ASP A 84 -3.06 10.32 -11.51
CA ASP A 84 -3.56 10.26 -12.91
C ASP A 84 -3.03 11.32 -13.93
N GLY A 85 -2.28 12.32 -13.46
CA GLY A 85 -1.78 13.42 -14.27
C GLY A 85 -0.37 13.22 -14.79
N ASP A 86 0.30 12.10 -14.50
CA ASP A 86 1.64 11.83 -14.99
C ASP A 86 1.77 10.74 -16.05
N GLY A 87 0.70 9.98 -16.32
CA GLY A 87 0.66 8.96 -17.37
C GLY A 87 1.32 7.65 -16.97
N CYS A 88 1.63 7.46 -15.69
CA CYS A 88 2.23 6.24 -15.20
C CYS A 88 1.22 5.43 -14.38
N PRO A 89 1.02 4.14 -14.65
CA PRO A 89 0.14 3.32 -13.84
C PRO A 89 0.65 3.19 -12.39
N ASP A 90 -0.20 3.51 -11.42
CA ASP A 90 0.09 3.42 -10.00
C ASP A 90 -0.41 2.10 -9.38
N GLU A 91 0.37 1.02 -9.55
CA GLU A 91 -0.08 -0.31 -9.08
C GLU A 91 -0.14 -0.48 -7.53
N ASP A 92 0.43 0.46 -6.75
CA ASP A 92 0.54 0.46 -5.28
C ASP A 92 0.57 1.93 -4.76
N ASN A 93 -0.61 2.54 -4.69
CA ASN A 93 -0.83 3.97 -4.45
C ASN A 93 -0.20 4.47 -3.13
N ASP A 94 -0.32 3.71 -2.04
CA ASP A 94 0.21 4.09 -0.74
C ASP A 94 1.60 3.50 -0.41
N GLN A 95 2.17 2.73 -1.35
CA GLN A 95 3.52 2.21 -1.35
C GLN A 95 3.81 1.32 -0.13
N ASP A 96 2.81 0.58 0.34
CA ASP A 96 2.95 -0.33 1.46
C ASP A 96 3.45 -1.74 1.04
N GLY A 97 3.47 -2.02 -0.27
CA GLY A 97 3.86 -3.29 -0.86
C GLY A 97 2.70 -4.24 -1.20
N ILE A 98 1.45 -3.82 -1.00
CA ILE A 98 0.23 -4.52 -1.40
C ILE A 98 -0.37 -3.77 -2.59
N LEU A 99 -0.45 -4.46 -3.73
CA LEU A 99 -1.01 -3.85 -4.93
C LEU A 99 -2.46 -3.42 -4.72
N ASP A 100 -2.87 -2.35 -5.36
CA ASP A 100 -4.20 -1.74 -5.28
C ASP A 100 -5.35 -2.72 -5.51
N ALA A 101 -5.17 -3.67 -6.43
CA ALA A 101 -6.14 -4.73 -6.70
C ALA A 101 -6.36 -5.72 -5.53
N GLN A 102 -5.41 -5.77 -4.60
CA GLN A 102 -5.40 -6.62 -3.40
C GLN A 102 -5.56 -5.80 -2.11
N ASP A 103 -5.40 -4.48 -2.20
CA ASP A 103 -5.50 -3.54 -1.10
C ASP A 103 -6.96 -3.12 -0.83
N ARG A 104 -7.40 -3.19 0.43
CA ARG A 104 -8.75 -2.71 0.80
C ARG A 104 -8.79 -1.23 1.15
N CYS A 105 -7.64 -0.64 1.43
CA CYS A 105 -7.44 0.71 1.88
C CYS A 105 -6.55 1.56 0.98
N MET A 106 -6.05 1.07 -0.17
CA MET A 106 -5.48 1.68 -1.39
C MET A 106 -4.63 2.96 -1.23
N ASN A 107 -5.18 3.96 -0.55
CA ASN A 107 -4.57 5.25 -0.25
C ASN A 107 -4.11 5.38 1.22
N ASN A 108 -4.06 4.31 2.00
CA ASN A 108 -3.67 4.33 3.40
C ASN A 108 -2.81 3.12 3.75
N ALA A 109 -1.51 3.34 3.80
CA ALA A 109 -0.53 2.28 4.03
C ALA A 109 -0.82 1.41 5.25
N GLU A 110 -0.67 0.10 5.08
CA GLU A 110 -0.75 -0.95 6.09
C GLU A 110 0.22 -0.68 7.26
N THR A 111 -0.23 -1.07 8.45
CA THR A 111 0.59 -1.09 9.66
C THR A 111 1.01 -2.52 9.98
N TYR A 112 2.13 -2.96 9.40
CA TYR A 112 2.74 -4.27 9.67
C TYR A 112 3.03 -4.52 11.15
N ASN A 113 2.06 -5.10 11.85
CA ASN A 113 2.08 -5.30 13.29
C ASN A 113 1.80 -6.76 13.68
N GLY A 114 1.65 -7.64 12.70
CA GLY A 114 1.33 -9.06 12.80
C GLY A 114 -0.16 -9.32 13.06
N TYR A 115 -1.03 -8.36 12.76
CA TYR A 115 -2.49 -8.49 12.84
C TYR A 115 -3.11 -7.82 11.61
N MET A 116 -3.78 -8.64 10.81
CA MET A 116 -4.40 -8.29 9.53
C MET A 116 -3.47 -7.67 8.47
N ASP A 117 -2.15 -7.80 8.62
CA ASP A 117 -1.09 -7.40 7.67
C ASP A 117 -1.23 -7.85 6.19
N ASP A 118 -2.25 -8.63 5.82
CA ASP A 118 -2.49 -9.08 4.44
C ASP A 118 -3.66 -8.33 3.77
N ASP A 119 -4.30 -7.36 4.42
CA ASP A 119 -5.49 -6.66 3.89
C ASP A 119 -5.30 -5.20 3.48
N GLY A 120 -4.07 -4.68 3.59
CA GLY A 120 -3.69 -3.34 3.10
C GLY A 120 -4.20 -2.20 3.97
N CYS A 121 -4.80 -2.50 5.12
CA CYS A 121 -5.49 -1.51 5.93
C CYS A 121 -4.79 -1.26 7.27
N PRO A 122 -4.43 -0.01 7.59
CA PRO A 122 -3.82 0.31 8.86
C PRO A 122 -4.74 -0.04 10.01
N ASP A 123 -4.25 -0.92 10.88
CA ASP A 123 -5.02 -1.37 12.02
C ASP A 123 -4.24 -1.38 13.34
N ILE A 124 -4.92 -1.81 14.39
CA ILE A 124 -4.32 -1.99 15.70
C ILE A 124 -4.70 -3.36 16.23
N ALA A 125 -3.69 -4.21 16.43
CA ALA A 125 -3.85 -5.48 17.11
C ALA A 125 -4.63 -5.35 18.44
N PRO A 126 -5.73 -6.11 18.63
CA PRO A 126 -6.48 -6.15 19.88
C PRO A 126 -5.58 -6.54 21.05
N ARG A 127 -5.59 -5.71 22.09
CA ARG A 127 -4.82 -5.90 23.32
C ARG A 127 -5.72 -6.18 24.51
N GLU A 128 -5.43 -7.25 25.24
CA GLU A 128 -6.15 -7.64 26.45
C GLU A 128 -5.20 -7.71 27.65
N ASN A 129 -5.56 -7.05 28.75
CA ASN A 129 -4.79 -7.12 29.99
C ASN A 129 -5.21 -8.35 30.81
N LEU A 130 -4.24 -9.20 31.17
CA LEU A 130 -4.46 -10.33 32.07
C LEU A 130 -4.49 -9.86 33.52
N ASN A 131 -5.53 -9.09 33.86
CA ASN A 131 -5.75 -8.57 35.19
C ASN A 131 -5.69 -9.70 36.25
N GLY A 132 -4.78 -9.55 37.23
CA GLY A 132 -4.58 -10.53 38.31
C GLY A 132 -3.51 -11.60 38.02
N VAL A 133 -2.85 -11.56 36.86
CA VAL A 133 -1.63 -12.34 36.65
C VAL A 133 -0.48 -11.69 37.43
N HIS A 134 0.07 -12.45 38.36
CA HIS A 134 1.04 -12.01 39.34
C HIS A 134 2.16 -13.03 39.48
N PHE A 135 3.34 -12.51 39.80
CA PHE A 135 4.55 -13.30 40.00
C PHE A 135 5.03 -13.18 41.44
N GLU A 136 5.81 -14.17 41.89
CA GLU A 136 6.55 -14.05 43.13
C GLU A 136 7.51 -12.85 43.09
N PHE A 137 7.84 -12.31 44.27
CA PHE A 137 8.68 -11.12 44.37
C PHE A 137 10.01 -11.34 43.64
N ASN A 138 10.36 -10.39 42.76
CA ASN A 138 11.57 -10.42 41.96
C ASN A 138 11.78 -11.72 41.15
N SER A 139 10.68 -12.35 40.71
CA SER A 139 10.68 -13.64 40.04
C SER A 139 9.78 -13.65 38.81
N ALA A 140 9.99 -14.66 37.95
CA ALA A 140 9.10 -15.07 36.89
C ALA A 140 8.20 -16.27 37.29
N LYS A 141 8.25 -16.69 38.56
CA LYS A 141 7.39 -17.76 39.06
C LYS A 141 5.95 -17.25 39.23
N LEU A 142 5.01 -17.84 38.50
CA LEU A 142 3.57 -17.53 38.60
C LEU A 142 3.01 -17.91 39.97
N LYS A 143 2.15 -17.05 40.52
CA LYS A 143 1.38 -17.35 41.74
C LYS A 143 0.20 -18.27 41.42
N LEU A 144 -0.27 -19.01 42.44
CA LEU A 144 -1.38 -19.97 42.28
C LEU A 144 -2.67 -19.31 41.75
N GLY A 145 -3.02 -18.12 42.24
CA GLY A 145 -4.20 -17.38 41.76
C GLY A 145 -4.13 -16.98 40.29
N SER A 146 -2.92 -16.76 39.77
CA SER A 146 -2.71 -16.37 38.36
C SER A 146 -2.95 -17.52 37.39
N GLN A 147 -2.75 -18.77 37.83
CA GLN A 147 -3.03 -19.96 37.03
C GLN A 147 -4.53 -20.06 36.67
N GLN A 148 -5.42 -19.61 37.55
CA GLN A 148 -6.87 -19.61 37.30
C GLN A 148 -7.26 -18.66 36.18
N ILE A 149 -6.67 -17.47 36.15
CA ILE A 149 -6.87 -16.48 35.07
C ILE A 149 -6.31 -17.02 33.75
N LEU A 150 -5.10 -17.61 33.80
CA LEU A 150 -4.49 -18.21 32.61
C LEU A 150 -5.29 -19.42 32.09
N ASP A 151 -6.02 -20.15 32.93
CA ASP A 151 -6.90 -21.22 32.48
C ASP A 151 -8.08 -20.70 31.63
N GLU A 152 -8.53 -19.45 31.81
CA GLU A 152 -9.54 -18.83 30.94
C GLU A 152 -8.95 -18.52 29.56
N LEU A 153 -7.73 -17.98 29.51
CA LEU A 153 -6.99 -17.78 28.26
C LEU A 153 -6.76 -19.11 27.53
N VAL A 154 -6.42 -20.20 28.24
CA VAL A 154 -6.31 -21.54 27.66
C VAL A 154 -7.62 -21.98 27.00
N ARG A 155 -8.77 -21.74 27.63
CA ARG A 155 -10.08 -22.09 27.04
C ARG A 155 -10.32 -21.28 25.76
N ALA A 156 -10.03 -19.98 25.78
CA ALA A 156 -10.18 -19.12 24.61
C ALA A 156 -9.28 -19.55 23.45
N LEU A 157 -8.00 -19.84 23.71
CA LEU A 157 -7.04 -20.29 22.68
C LEU A 157 -7.33 -21.69 22.14
N LYS A 158 -7.96 -22.56 22.94
CA LYS A 158 -8.48 -23.86 22.46
C LYS A 158 -9.71 -23.72 21.58
N ALA A 159 -10.58 -22.76 21.89
CA ALA A 159 -11.78 -22.49 21.09
C ALA A 159 -11.44 -21.83 19.74
N ASN A 160 -10.30 -21.15 19.66
CA ASN A 160 -9.83 -20.43 18.47
C ASN A 160 -8.46 -21.00 18.04
N PRO A 161 -8.40 -22.15 17.32
CA PRO A 161 -7.15 -22.82 17.01
C PRO A 161 -6.22 -22.04 16.07
N ASP A 162 -6.77 -21.13 15.28
CA ASP A 162 -6.06 -20.37 14.25
C ASP A 162 -5.47 -19.05 14.79
N VAL A 163 -5.82 -18.67 16.02
CA VAL A 163 -5.35 -17.40 16.61
C VAL A 163 -3.93 -17.54 17.14
N ASN A 164 -3.02 -16.70 16.68
CA ASN A 164 -1.70 -16.53 17.26
C ASN A 164 -1.76 -15.43 18.34
N VAL A 165 -0.92 -15.50 19.37
CA VAL A 165 -0.84 -14.44 20.38
C VAL A 165 0.59 -14.13 20.80
N GLN A 166 0.85 -12.84 21.00
CA GLN A 166 2.04 -12.37 21.68
C GLN A 166 1.70 -12.10 23.16
N ILE A 167 2.55 -12.59 24.06
CA ILE A 167 2.44 -12.32 25.49
C ILE A 167 3.47 -11.26 25.85
N GLU A 168 3.01 -10.07 26.22
CA GLU A 168 3.87 -8.95 26.61
C GLU A 168 4.02 -8.87 28.13
N GLY A 169 5.27 -8.76 28.60
CA GLY A 169 5.60 -8.48 29.98
C GLY A 169 6.00 -7.03 30.19
N HIS A 170 5.52 -6.42 31.28
CA HIS A 170 5.87 -5.05 31.66
C HIS A 170 6.29 -4.96 33.14
N THR A 171 7.12 -3.97 33.44
CA THR A 171 7.57 -3.63 34.80
C THR A 171 7.28 -2.18 35.13
N ASP A 172 7.48 -1.82 36.40
CA ASP A 172 7.64 -0.42 36.80
C ASP A 172 9.07 0.05 36.51
N ASP A 173 9.39 1.28 36.93
CA ASP A 173 10.71 1.91 36.81
C ASP A 173 11.69 1.54 37.94
N VAL A 174 11.37 0.56 38.78
CA VAL A 174 12.22 0.20 39.92
C VAL A 174 13.27 -0.81 39.48
N GLY A 175 14.49 -0.33 39.25
CA GLY A 175 15.62 -1.15 38.85
C GLY A 175 16.35 -0.54 37.67
N SER A 176 17.30 -1.28 37.08
CA SER A 176 17.88 -0.86 35.80
C SER A 176 16.99 -1.28 34.65
N ALA A 177 16.86 -0.45 33.60
CA ALA A 177 16.09 -0.78 32.41
C ALA A 177 16.45 -2.16 31.81
N SER A 178 17.73 -2.52 31.74
CA SER A 178 18.18 -3.83 31.25
C SER A 178 17.66 -4.99 32.10
N TYR A 179 17.69 -4.84 33.43
CA TYR A 179 17.11 -5.82 34.36
C TYR A 179 15.59 -5.97 34.16
N ASN A 180 14.89 -4.84 34.02
CA ASN A 180 13.45 -4.80 33.80
C ASN A 180 13.04 -5.44 32.45
N LYS A 181 13.84 -5.22 31.41
CA LYS A 181 13.68 -5.87 30.09
C LYS A 181 13.84 -7.39 30.18
N ASP A 182 14.87 -7.88 30.87
CA ASP A 182 15.09 -9.32 31.07
C ASP A 182 14.01 -9.96 31.96
N LEU A 183 13.65 -9.32 33.07
CA LEU A 183 12.63 -9.83 34.00
C LEU A 183 11.25 -9.92 33.32
N SER A 184 10.85 -8.89 32.58
CA SER A 184 9.59 -8.91 31.83
C SER A 184 9.57 -10.01 30.76
N GLY A 185 10.67 -10.20 30.02
CA GLY A 185 10.78 -11.29 29.03
C GLY A 185 10.66 -12.67 29.69
N LYS A 186 11.31 -12.88 30.84
CA LYS A 186 11.18 -14.13 31.62
C LYS A 186 9.75 -14.37 32.11
N ARG A 187 9.04 -13.31 32.50
CA ARG A 187 7.63 -13.38 32.93
C ARG A 187 6.69 -13.73 31.78
N ALA A 188 6.85 -13.07 30.63
CA ALA A 188 6.12 -13.41 29.41
C ALA A 188 6.36 -14.87 29.02
N LYS A 189 7.62 -15.31 29.04
CA LYS A 189 7.98 -16.71 28.79
C LYS A 189 7.33 -17.68 29.79
N ALA A 190 7.28 -17.35 31.07
CA ALA A 190 6.64 -18.20 32.08
C ALA A 190 5.13 -18.38 31.83
N VAL A 191 4.46 -17.35 31.31
CA VAL A 191 3.07 -17.44 30.87
C VAL A 191 2.95 -18.34 29.64
N VAL A 192 3.80 -18.15 28.62
CA VAL A 192 3.84 -19.04 27.44
C VAL A 192 4.07 -20.50 27.83
N ASP A 193 5.06 -20.77 28.69
CA ASP A 193 5.37 -22.13 29.17
C ASP A 193 4.17 -22.76 29.90
N TYR A 194 3.42 -21.95 30.66
CA TYR A 194 2.19 -22.40 31.29
C TYR A 194 1.12 -22.78 30.26
N LEU A 195 0.88 -21.94 29.24
CA LEU A 195 -0.09 -22.22 28.18
C LEU A 195 0.28 -23.50 27.39
N ILE A 196 1.56 -23.67 27.07
CA ILE A 196 2.08 -24.89 26.42
C ILE A 196 1.84 -26.11 27.30
N SER A 197 2.10 -26.02 28.61
CA SER A 197 1.85 -27.13 29.56
C SER A 197 0.38 -27.56 29.62
N LYS A 198 -0.55 -26.68 29.20
CA LYS A 198 -1.99 -26.93 29.11
C LYS A 198 -2.44 -27.39 27.72
N GLY A 199 -1.50 -27.58 26.80
CA GLY A 199 -1.71 -28.14 25.47
C GLY A 199 -1.95 -27.13 24.35
N ILE A 200 -1.60 -25.85 24.54
CA ILE A 200 -1.57 -24.88 23.43
C ILE A 200 -0.28 -25.12 22.62
N ASN A 201 -0.38 -25.09 21.28
CA ASN A 201 0.79 -25.23 20.42
C ASN A 201 1.73 -24.02 20.61
N GLY A 202 3.01 -24.29 20.92
CA GLY A 202 4.01 -23.23 21.13
C GLY A 202 4.29 -22.37 19.90
N SER A 203 4.02 -22.87 18.68
CA SER A 203 4.16 -22.06 17.45
C SER A 203 3.18 -20.88 17.39
N ARG A 204 2.10 -20.94 18.18
CA ARG A 204 1.08 -19.89 18.26
C ARG A 204 1.38 -18.82 19.31
N LEU A 205 2.49 -18.95 20.03
CA LEU A 205 2.77 -18.17 21.24
C LEU A 205 4.14 -17.50 21.16
N SER A 206 4.17 -16.17 21.23
CA SER A 206 5.42 -15.40 21.23
C SER A 206 5.58 -14.61 22.53
N PRO A 207 6.61 -14.86 23.36
CA PRO A 207 6.87 -14.05 24.55
C PRO A 207 7.71 -12.81 24.21
N GLN A 208 7.29 -11.63 24.68
CA GLN A 208 8.04 -10.38 24.53
C GLN A 208 8.15 -9.61 25.85
N GLY A 209 9.35 -9.12 26.17
CA GLY A 209 9.59 -8.26 27.33
C GLY A 209 9.77 -6.80 26.91
N TYR A 210 9.01 -5.89 27.53
CA TYR A 210 9.15 -4.44 27.32
C TYR A 210 9.76 -3.71 28.51
N GLY A 211 9.92 -4.36 29.66
CA GLY A 211 10.37 -3.71 30.87
C GLY A 211 9.49 -2.50 31.19
N GLU A 212 10.12 -1.34 31.39
CA GLU A 212 9.46 -0.08 31.73
C GLU A 212 9.16 0.83 30.52
N GLU A 213 9.42 0.37 29.29
CA GLU A 213 9.36 1.18 28.07
C GLU A 213 7.94 1.58 27.65
N ARG A 214 6.92 0.86 28.14
CA ARG A 214 5.50 1.07 27.80
C ARG A 214 4.64 1.23 29.06
N PRO A 215 4.80 2.34 29.83
CA PRO A 215 3.99 2.58 31.02
C PRO A 215 2.56 2.98 30.65
N ILE A 216 1.58 2.48 31.38
CA ILE A 216 0.16 2.87 31.28
C ILE A 216 -0.26 3.84 32.39
N ALA A 217 0.58 3.96 33.42
CA ALA A 217 0.35 4.83 34.57
C ALA A 217 1.65 5.48 35.05
N SER A 218 1.51 6.47 35.93
CA SER A 218 2.66 7.19 36.48
C SER A 218 3.52 6.29 37.37
N ASN A 219 4.79 6.13 37.02
CA ASN A 219 5.76 5.44 37.88
C ASN A 219 6.10 6.20 39.18
N LYS A 220 5.66 7.45 39.31
CA LYS A 220 5.90 8.25 40.52
C LYS A 220 5.07 7.77 41.72
N THR A 221 3.95 7.09 41.49
CA THR A 221 3.04 6.63 42.56
C THR A 221 3.12 5.10 42.75
N PRO A 222 2.95 4.58 43.98
CA PRO A 222 2.86 3.15 44.21
C PRO A 222 1.76 2.46 43.40
N GLU A 223 0.63 3.14 43.21
CA GLU A 223 -0.52 2.67 42.45
C GLU A 223 -0.20 2.57 40.96
N GLY A 224 0.40 3.62 40.37
CA GLY A 224 0.76 3.59 38.96
C GLY A 224 1.87 2.57 38.66
N ARG A 225 2.82 2.38 39.59
CA ARG A 225 3.79 1.27 39.48
C ARG A 225 3.10 -0.10 39.54
N LEU A 226 2.02 -0.25 40.32
CA LEU A 226 1.25 -1.50 40.35
C LEU A 226 0.55 -1.77 39.02
N GLU A 227 -0.02 -0.75 38.39
CA GLU A 227 -0.63 -0.85 37.07
C GLU A 227 0.40 -1.17 35.98
N ASN A 228 1.60 -0.58 36.05
CA ASN A 228 2.67 -0.85 35.07
C ASN A 228 3.21 -2.28 35.15
N ARG A 229 3.18 -2.92 36.33
CA ARG A 229 3.58 -4.33 36.52
C ARG A 229 2.47 -5.28 36.05
N ARG A 230 2.38 -5.50 34.75
CA ARG A 230 1.29 -6.26 34.10
C ARG A 230 1.79 -7.24 33.04
N VAL A 231 0.85 -8.07 32.58
CA VAL A 231 1.02 -8.93 31.41
C VAL A 231 -0.16 -8.66 30.46
N GLU A 232 0.15 -8.42 29.20
CA GLU A 232 -0.84 -8.23 28.14
C GLU A 232 -0.79 -9.38 27.13
N VAL A 233 -1.90 -9.64 26.48
CA VAL A 233 -2.02 -10.56 25.36
C VAL A 233 -2.41 -9.74 24.14
N ILE A 234 -1.60 -9.85 23.09
CA ILE A 234 -1.86 -9.24 21.81
C ILE A 234 -2.28 -10.33 20.86
N ARG A 235 -3.42 -10.15 20.19
CA ARG A 235 -3.83 -11.05 19.12
C ARG A 235 -2.94 -10.80 17.91
N MET A 236 -2.40 -11.88 17.36
CA MET A 236 -1.69 -11.93 16.10
C MET A 236 -2.52 -12.77 15.12
N ASN A 237 -2.38 -12.52 13.83
CA ASN A 237 -2.96 -13.39 12.81
C ASN A 237 -1.95 -14.42 12.31
#